data_AF-A7GZS9-F1
#
_entry.id   AF-A7GZS9-F1
#
_cell.length_a   1.000
_cell.length_b   1.000
_cell.length_c   1.000
_cell.angle_alpha   90.00
_cell.angle_beta   90.00
_cell.angle_gamma   90.00
#
_symmetry.space_group_name_H-M   'P 1'
#
loop_
_entity.id
_entity.type
_entity.pdbx_description
1 polymer ?
#
loop_
_entity_poly.entity_id
_entity_poly.type
_entity_poly.pdbx_seq_one_letter_code
_entity_poly.pdbx_strand_id
1 'polypeptide(L)'
;MKILNLLIMTIFALILSYFLPIFINLLLPVNQIIDRVRYSPVVDDFMLSTIDKAKGANTFEIIGKGSISEDEFVQNQPFTYHSILIPKGQFPKIFKEYENNASLILKNSQILNLRPSLNLGRDIPLYVFLKSDEKYGRLSYFPFLIRLGDNNGMQMIDADKNLVDQNLSTNLNKTLALAGFKFPAKQFFSNPTTLKAFDEGAFVVDSGGGIFHLKFDGRNFTLKNTGIAKNDIINIIVSEHDRREFYALVITPNELGLIGYDYKYIPLPNDGYDPTSSNLNLKITPINKIISFSSPQNISTHVMDLNYTLLKQNVRKPGEPTSKRYLKGYVLPFETQLVQEDYFYKFKVENFSAKSLFVSIVLALAFFVYNLIFLKKKALLYSAFVAVFGIYGFIAAMMYTARKE
;
A
#
# COMPACT_ATOMS: atom_id res chain seq x y z
N MET A 1 -18.38 -46.46 -5.50
CA MET A 1 -17.02 -46.44 -4.90
C MET A 1 -15.93 -45.84 -5.79
N LYS A 2 -15.81 -46.17 -7.09
CA LYS A 2 -14.72 -45.64 -7.96
C LYS A 2 -14.72 -44.11 -8.11
N ILE A 3 -15.90 -43.54 -8.34
CA ILE A 3 -16.09 -42.09 -8.51
C ILE A 3 -15.79 -41.34 -7.20
N LEU A 4 -16.26 -41.87 -6.06
CA LEU A 4 -16.00 -41.29 -4.75
C LEU A 4 -14.50 -41.21 -4.43
N ASN A 5 -13.73 -42.24 -4.77
CA ASN A 5 -12.29 -42.27 -4.52
C ASN A 5 -11.54 -41.23 -5.38
N LEU A 6 -11.93 -41.13 -6.65
CA LEU A 6 -11.36 -40.12 -7.55
C LEU A 6 -11.72 -38.70 -7.08
N LEU A 7 -12.94 -38.50 -6.57
CA LEU A 7 -13.39 -37.24 -6.02
C LEU A 7 -12.60 -36.86 -4.76
N ILE A 8 -12.38 -37.81 -3.84
CA ILE A 8 -11.53 -37.60 -2.66
C ILE A 8 -10.09 -37.25 -3.07
N MET A 9 -9.51 -37.99 -4.01
CA MET A 9 -8.16 -37.71 -4.53
C MET A 9 -8.08 -36.33 -5.21
N THR A 10 -9.13 -35.92 -5.92
CA THR A 10 -9.21 -34.60 -6.57
C THR A 10 -9.26 -33.50 -5.53
N ILE A 11 -10.12 -33.61 -4.51
CA ILE A 11 -10.18 -32.63 -3.42
C ILE A 11 -8.81 -32.54 -2.72
N PHE A 12 -8.17 -33.68 -2.44
CA PHE A 12 -6.87 -33.69 -1.80
C PHE A 12 -5.77 -33.06 -2.67
N ALA A 13 -5.78 -33.33 -3.99
CA ALA A 13 -4.86 -32.68 -4.93
C ALA A 13 -5.07 -31.17 -5.00
N LEU A 14 -6.32 -30.69 -4.95
CA LEU A 14 -6.64 -29.26 -4.88
C LEU A 14 -6.14 -28.63 -3.58
N ILE A 15 -6.32 -29.29 -2.43
CA ILE A 15 -5.77 -28.85 -1.14
C ILE A 15 -4.24 -28.75 -1.22
N LEU A 16 -3.56 -29.77 -1.78
CA LEU A 16 -2.11 -29.75 -1.97
C LEU A 16 -1.66 -28.65 -2.92
N SER A 17 -2.43 -28.35 -3.97
CA SER A 17 -2.13 -27.26 -4.89
C SER A 17 -2.18 -25.88 -4.24
N TYR A 18 -2.81 -25.76 -3.06
CA TYR A 18 -2.82 -24.54 -2.25
C TYR A 18 -1.66 -24.55 -1.24
N PHE A 19 -1.50 -25.64 -0.48
CA PHE A 19 -0.54 -25.68 0.63
C PHE A 19 0.92 -25.95 0.20
N LEU A 20 1.16 -26.84 -0.77
CA LEU A 20 2.52 -27.19 -1.18
C LEU A 20 3.31 -25.99 -1.75
N PRO A 21 2.73 -25.11 -2.58
CA PRO A 21 3.41 -23.87 -2.99
C PRO A 21 3.79 -22.98 -1.81
N ILE A 22 2.94 -22.87 -0.79
CA ILE A 22 3.19 -22.08 0.42
C ILE A 22 4.41 -22.62 1.17
N PHE A 23 4.51 -23.94 1.36
CA PHE A 23 5.66 -24.57 1.99
C PHE A 23 6.95 -24.36 1.17
N ILE A 24 6.90 -24.48 -0.16
CA ILE A 24 8.09 -24.24 -0.98
C ILE A 24 8.48 -22.76 -0.96
N ASN A 25 7.52 -21.83 -0.92
CA ASN A 25 7.80 -20.40 -0.78
C ASN A 25 8.48 -20.06 0.55
N LEU A 26 8.19 -20.81 1.62
CA LEU A 26 8.86 -20.68 2.92
C LEU A 26 10.32 -21.15 2.86
N LEU A 27 10.58 -22.27 2.18
CA LEU A 27 11.93 -22.82 2.00
C LEU A 27 12.79 -22.05 0.99
N LEU A 28 12.15 -21.43 -0.01
CA LEU A 28 12.78 -20.62 -1.04
C LEU A 28 12.35 -19.16 -0.88
N PRO A 29 12.95 -18.41 0.06
CA PRO A 29 12.64 -16.99 0.21
C PRO A 29 12.98 -16.23 -1.08
N VAL A 30 12.26 -15.13 -1.32
CA VAL A 30 12.66 -14.15 -2.32
C VAL A 30 13.77 -13.31 -1.67
N ASN A 31 14.96 -13.30 -2.27
CA ASN A 31 15.97 -12.32 -1.90
C ASN A 31 15.46 -10.98 -2.40
N GLN A 32 15.04 -10.13 -1.47
CA GLN A 32 14.61 -8.80 -1.78
C GLN A 32 15.83 -7.89 -1.72
N ILE A 33 16.30 -7.49 -2.90
CA ILE A 33 17.16 -6.32 -3.03
C ILE A 33 16.23 -5.11 -2.93
N ILE A 34 16.42 -4.29 -1.89
CA ILE A 34 15.62 -3.09 -1.70
C ILE A 34 16.52 -1.89 -1.98
N ASP A 35 16.25 -1.25 -3.11
CA ASP A 35 16.88 0.01 -3.48
C ASP A 35 16.09 1.19 -2.94
N ARG A 36 16.79 2.19 -2.42
CA ARG A 36 16.22 3.45 -1.95
C ARG A 36 17.09 4.60 -2.45
N VAL A 37 16.50 5.44 -3.29
CA VAL A 37 17.12 6.71 -3.69
C VAL A 37 16.81 7.76 -2.63
N ARG A 38 17.84 8.50 -2.24
CA ARG A 38 17.73 9.64 -1.33
C ARG A 38 18.48 10.81 -1.92
N TYR A 39 18.11 12.03 -1.56
CA TYR A 39 18.83 13.22 -1.98
C TYR A 39 19.64 13.78 -0.82
N SER A 40 20.93 14.00 -1.04
CA SER A 40 21.84 14.63 -0.08
C SER A 40 21.84 16.14 -0.28
N PRO A 41 21.49 16.93 0.74
CA PRO A 41 21.68 18.38 0.67
C PRO A 41 23.12 18.84 0.90
N VAL A 42 24.01 17.96 1.36
CA VAL A 42 25.43 18.28 1.61
C VAL A 42 26.22 18.19 0.30
N VAL A 43 26.00 17.10 -0.45
CA VAL A 43 26.66 16.85 -1.74
C VAL A 43 25.89 17.46 -2.90
N ASP A 44 24.63 17.87 -2.65
CA ASP A 44 23.68 18.32 -3.67
C ASP A 44 23.48 17.28 -4.79
N ASP A 45 23.35 16.01 -4.41
CA ASP A 45 23.21 14.91 -5.36
C ASP A 45 22.41 13.73 -4.77
N PHE A 46 22.01 12.81 -5.63
CA PHE A 46 21.32 11.59 -5.24
C PHE A 46 22.29 10.54 -4.71
N MET A 47 21.83 9.82 -3.69
CA MET A 47 22.50 8.68 -3.09
C MET A 47 21.59 7.47 -3.15
N LEU A 48 22.18 6.30 -3.33
CA LEU A 48 21.47 5.03 -3.25
C LEU A 48 21.86 4.32 -1.95
N SER A 49 20.85 3.75 -1.30
CA SER A 49 21.02 2.70 -0.32
C SER A 49 20.39 1.43 -0.86
N THR A 50 21.19 0.38 -0.99
CA THR A 50 20.74 -0.96 -1.39
C THR A 50 20.86 -1.91 -0.21
N ILE A 51 19.74 -2.55 0.12
CA ILE A 51 19.67 -3.55 1.19
C ILE A 51 19.52 -4.92 0.52
N ASP A 52 20.54 -5.77 0.65
CA ASP A 52 20.46 -7.18 0.29
C ASP A 52 20.02 -7.98 1.53
N LYS A 53 18.72 -8.28 1.61
CA LYS A 53 18.17 -9.05 2.74
C LYS A 53 18.74 -10.46 2.87
N ALA A 54 19.24 -11.06 1.79
CA ALA A 54 19.73 -12.43 1.82
C ALA A 54 21.14 -12.51 2.40
N LYS A 55 21.96 -11.51 2.12
CA LYS A 55 23.32 -11.39 2.69
C LYS A 55 23.35 -10.60 3.99
N GLY A 56 22.26 -9.92 4.35
CA GLY A 56 22.24 -8.98 5.48
C GLY A 56 23.17 -7.79 5.27
N ALA A 57 23.44 -7.44 4.01
CA ALA A 57 24.42 -6.43 3.64
C ALA A 57 23.72 -5.15 3.16
N ASN A 58 24.26 -4.00 3.56
CA ASN A 58 23.84 -2.69 3.09
C ASN A 58 24.99 -2.06 2.32
N THR A 59 24.71 -1.59 1.11
CA THR A 59 25.65 -0.80 0.32
C THR A 59 25.11 0.60 0.12
N PHE A 60 26.02 1.58 0.15
CA PHE A 60 25.71 2.98 -0.03
C PHE A 60 26.58 3.53 -1.15
N GLU A 61 26.00 4.32 -2.04
CA GLU A 61 26.72 4.99 -3.11
C GLU A 61 26.17 6.40 -3.34
N ILE A 62 27.04 7.29 -3.82
CA ILE A 62 26.62 8.54 -4.42
C ILE A 62 26.55 8.29 -5.92
N ILE A 63 25.41 8.59 -6.54
CA ILE A 63 25.18 8.31 -7.95
C ILE A 63 26.24 9.04 -8.78
N GLY A 64 27.01 8.28 -9.58
CA GLY A 64 28.09 8.81 -10.41
C GLY A 64 29.43 9.09 -9.71
N LYS A 65 29.53 8.97 -8.38
CA LYS A 65 30.78 9.18 -7.62
C LYS A 65 31.30 7.92 -6.91
N GLY A 66 30.48 6.87 -6.81
CA GLY A 66 30.89 5.55 -6.32
C GLY A 66 30.42 5.24 -4.90
N SER A 67 30.87 4.10 -4.38
CA SER A 67 30.49 3.59 -3.07
C SER A 67 31.04 4.45 -1.93
N ILE A 68 30.25 4.62 -0.89
CA ILE A 68 30.58 5.38 0.31
C ILE A 68 30.38 4.54 1.58
N SER A 69 30.98 4.97 2.68
CA SER A 69 30.76 4.33 3.99
C SER A 69 29.38 4.65 4.56
N GLU A 70 28.91 3.84 5.52
CA GLU A 70 27.64 4.12 6.22
C GLU A 70 27.70 5.45 6.98
N ASP A 71 28.81 5.74 7.65
CA ASP A 71 29.00 6.99 8.39
C ASP A 71 28.94 8.21 7.46
N GLU A 72 29.56 8.12 6.28
CA GLU A 72 29.50 9.17 5.26
C GLU A 72 28.08 9.35 4.70
N PHE A 73 27.36 8.25 4.47
CA PHE A 73 25.96 8.29 4.04
C PHE A 73 25.06 8.98 5.08
N VAL A 74 25.29 8.69 6.37
CA VAL A 74 24.57 9.31 7.49
C VAL A 74 24.87 10.82 7.56
N GLN A 75 26.14 11.21 7.48
CA GLN A 75 26.55 12.64 7.48
C GLN A 75 25.95 13.43 6.31
N ASN A 76 25.82 12.78 5.16
CA ASN A 76 25.20 13.37 3.96
C ASN A 76 23.66 13.46 4.03
N GLN A 77 23.03 13.01 5.12
CA GLN A 77 21.58 13.03 5.35
C GLN A 77 21.23 13.71 6.70
N PRO A 78 21.69 14.96 6.91
CA PRO A 78 21.74 15.56 8.26
C PRO A 78 20.38 15.70 8.93
N PHE A 79 19.34 16.11 8.20
CA PHE A 79 18.00 16.28 8.77
C PHE A 79 17.31 14.94 9.09
N THR A 80 17.68 13.86 8.38
CA THR A 80 17.20 12.51 8.65
C THR A 80 17.82 11.94 9.92
N TYR A 81 19.12 12.11 10.06
CA TYR A 81 19.92 11.49 11.12
C TYR A 81 20.42 12.51 12.15
N HIS A 82 19.68 13.61 12.33
CA HIS A 82 20.05 14.69 13.24
C HIS A 82 20.25 14.18 14.69
N SER A 83 19.42 13.22 15.12
CA SER A 83 19.50 12.60 16.45
C SER A 83 20.80 11.80 16.68
N ILE A 84 21.47 11.36 15.61
CA ILE A 84 22.76 10.65 15.68
C ILE A 84 23.91 11.65 15.54
N LEU A 85 23.80 12.60 14.62
CA LEU A 85 24.88 13.50 14.24
C LEU A 85 25.14 14.60 15.28
N ILE A 86 24.08 15.18 15.86
CA ILE A 86 24.22 16.30 16.82
C ILE A 86 24.98 15.86 18.08
N PRO A 87 24.61 14.76 18.78
CA PRO A 87 25.32 14.34 19.99
C PRO A 87 26.79 13.95 19.73
N LYS A 88 27.10 13.49 18.53
CA LYS A 88 28.46 13.14 18.10
C LYS A 88 29.29 14.35 17.66
N GLY A 89 28.71 15.56 17.58
CA GLY A 89 29.38 16.73 17.03
C GLY A 89 29.75 16.58 15.55
N GLN A 90 29.00 15.76 14.81
CA GLN A 90 29.22 15.42 13.40
C GLN A 90 28.19 16.05 12.47
N PHE A 91 27.36 16.97 12.96
CA PHE A 91 26.39 17.67 12.11
C PHE A 91 27.12 18.59 11.11
N PRO A 92 26.74 18.60 9.82
CA PRO A 92 27.44 19.40 8.82
C PRO A 92 27.45 20.90 9.14
N LYS A 93 28.65 21.50 9.16
CA LYS A 93 28.86 22.92 9.53
C LYS A 93 28.12 23.90 8.61
N ILE A 94 27.83 23.52 7.37
CA ILE A 94 27.02 24.32 6.44
C ILE A 94 25.59 24.58 6.95
N PHE A 95 25.10 23.76 7.89
CA PHE A 95 23.77 23.85 8.51
C PHE A 95 23.86 24.13 10.01
N LYS A 96 24.91 24.82 10.48
CA LYS A 96 25.21 25.05 11.90
C LYS A 96 24.04 25.65 12.70
N GLU A 97 23.16 26.42 12.07
CA GLU A 97 21.96 26.98 12.71
C GLU A 97 21.00 25.91 13.27
N TYR A 98 20.99 24.71 12.68
CA TYR A 98 20.16 23.59 13.11
C TYR A 98 20.84 22.66 14.12
N GLU A 99 22.18 22.68 14.20
CA GLU A 99 22.97 21.83 15.09
C GLU A 99 22.58 22.03 16.56
N ASN A 100 22.33 23.27 16.96
CA ASN A 100 21.97 23.63 18.34
C ASN A 100 20.47 23.55 18.63
N ASN A 101 19.62 23.21 17.63
CA ASN A 101 18.17 23.25 17.78
C ASN A 101 17.48 22.13 17.00
N ALA A 102 17.52 20.91 17.56
CA ALA A 102 16.81 19.77 17.01
C ALA A 102 15.28 20.01 16.90
N SER A 103 14.70 20.78 17.82
CA SER A 103 13.28 21.14 17.76
C SER A 103 12.93 21.96 16.53
N LEU A 104 13.84 22.81 16.03
CA LEU A 104 13.65 23.55 14.79
C LEU A 104 13.63 22.61 13.57
N ILE A 105 14.44 21.56 13.57
CA ILE A 105 14.42 20.53 12.52
C ILE A 105 13.06 19.82 12.52
N LEU A 106 12.60 19.35 13.68
CA LEU A 106 11.34 18.62 13.81
C LEU A 106 10.13 19.48 13.42
N LYS A 107 10.08 20.74 13.90
CA LYS A 107 9.02 21.68 13.55
C LYS A 107 8.94 21.98 12.06
N ASN A 108 10.06 21.90 11.34
CA ASN A 108 10.12 22.17 9.90
C ASN A 108 10.20 20.90 9.03
N SER A 109 10.02 19.72 9.62
CA SER A 109 10.03 18.45 8.91
C SER A 109 8.66 17.80 8.93
N GLN A 110 8.35 17.05 7.87
CA GLN A 110 7.10 16.28 7.77
C GLN A 110 7.30 15.10 6.82
N ILE A 111 6.69 13.97 7.10
CA ILE A 111 6.71 12.80 6.23
C ILE A 111 5.28 12.33 5.98
N LEU A 112 4.93 12.17 4.71
CA LEU A 112 3.69 11.54 4.27
C LEU A 112 4.05 10.28 3.48
N ASN A 113 3.53 9.13 3.93
CA ASN A 113 3.70 7.85 3.26
C ASN A 113 2.35 7.36 2.78
N LEU A 114 2.28 6.95 1.53
CA LEU A 114 1.09 6.38 0.94
C LEU A 114 1.45 5.06 0.23
N ARG A 115 0.72 4.01 0.59
CA ARG A 115 0.80 2.72 -0.09
C ARG A 115 -0.30 2.63 -1.15
N PRO A 116 -0.09 1.89 -2.26
CA PRO A 116 -1.10 1.73 -3.29
C PRO A 116 -2.43 1.17 -2.76
N SER A 117 -2.37 0.30 -1.75
CA SER A 117 -3.55 -0.30 -1.12
C SER A 117 -4.53 0.74 -0.54
N LEU A 118 -4.04 1.93 -0.16
CA LEU A 118 -4.89 3.00 0.35
C LEU A 118 -5.69 3.70 -0.75
N ASN A 119 -5.24 3.62 -2.01
CA ASN A 119 -5.97 4.10 -3.18
C ASN A 119 -6.94 3.06 -3.74
N LEU A 120 -6.62 1.77 -3.54
CA LEU A 120 -7.41 0.64 -4.03
C LEU A 120 -8.49 0.17 -3.02
N GLY A 121 -8.43 0.65 -1.78
CA GLY A 121 -9.38 0.30 -0.74
C GLY A 121 -10.78 0.77 -1.10
N ARG A 122 -11.76 -0.15 -1.07
CA ARG A 122 -13.17 0.22 -1.06
C ARG A 122 -13.63 0.39 0.38
N ASP A 123 -13.75 1.63 0.82
CA ASP A 123 -14.25 1.92 2.16
C ASP A 123 -15.72 1.52 2.29
N ILE A 124 -16.09 1.05 3.48
CA ILE A 124 -17.48 1.00 3.88
C ILE A 124 -17.97 2.46 3.88
N PRO A 125 -19.07 2.81 3.20
CA PRO A 125 -19.51 4.20 3.02
C PRO A 125 -20.15 4.79 4.30
N LEU A 126 -19.43 4.66 5.42
CA LEU A 126 -19.74 5.16 6.75
C LEU A 126 -18.51 5.92 7.25
N TYR A 127 -18.65 7.23 7.37
CA TYR A 127 -17.57 8.13 7.71
C TYR A 127 -17.76 8.70 9.12
N VAL A 128 -16.68 9.22 9.69
CA VAL A 128 -16.64 9.69 11.08
C VAL A 128 -16.06 11.09 11.17
N PHE A 129 -16.52 11.85 12.16
CA PHE A 129 -15.79 13.02 12.67
C PHE A 129 -15.23 12.72 14.05
N LEU A 130 -14.17 13.43 14.41
CA LEU A 130 -13.57 13.33 15.72
C LEU A 130 -13.75 14.63 16.51
N LYS A 131 -13.89 14.48 17.83
CA LYS A 131 -13.90 15.58 18.79
C LYS A 131 -12.69 15.48 19.70
N SER A 132 -12.25 16.63 20.20
CA SER A 132 -11.30 16.66 21.31
C SER A 132 -11.99 16.21 22.60
N ASP A 133 -11.43 15.21 23.26
CA ASP A 133 -11.85 14.73 24.57
C ASP A 133 -11.05 15.47 25.64
N GLU A 134 -11.65 16.52 26.20
CA GLU A 134 -11.03 17.40 27.19
C GLU A 134 -10.51 16.63 28.42
N LYS A 135 -11.17 15.52 28.80
CA LYS A 135 -10.81 14.74 29.99
C LYS A 135 -9.49 14.00 29.81
N TYR A 136 -9.20 13.55 28.59
CA TYR A 136 -8.05 12.70 28.29
C TYR A 136 -7.03 13.35 27.34
N GLY A 137 -7.29 14.58 26.88
CA GLY A 137 -6.41 15.30 25.96
C GLY A 137 -6.17 14.55 24.65
N ARG A 138 -7.16 13.79 24.17
CA ARG A 138 -7.06 12.94 22.97
C ARG A 138 -8.27 13.10 22.08
N LEU A 139 -8.19 12.62 20.84
CA LEU A 139 -9.34 12.59 19.96
C LEU A 139 -10.26 11.39 20.27
N SER A 140 -11.57 11.62 20.18
CA SER A 140 -12.61 10.61 20.33
C SER A 140 -13.64 10.75 19.21
N TYR A 141 -14.38 9.70 18.90
CA TYR A 141 -15.41 9.74 17.87
C TYR A 141 -16.63 10.53 18.36
N PHE A 142 -17.27 11.27 17.44
CA PHE A 142 -18.65 11.70 17.68
C PHE A 142 -19.60 10.49 17.69
N PRO A 143 -20.72 10.54 18.44
CA PRO A 143 -21.68 9.43 18.54
C PRO A 143 -22.59 9.33 17.31
N PHE A 144 -22.06 9.65 16.13
CA PHE A 144 -22.75 9.53 14.86
C PHE A 144 -21.79 9.08 13.76
N LEU A 145 -22.36 8.49 12.71
CA LEU A 145 -21.69 8.18 11.44
C LEU A 145 -22.31 9.01 10.32
N ILE A 146 -21.56 9.22 9.25
CA ILE A 146 -22.03 9.91 8.04
C ILE A 146 -22.15 8.88 6.93
N ARG A 147 -23.30 8.86 6.26
CA ARG A 147 -23.53 8.07 5.06
C ARG A 147 -23.80 9.01 3.89
N LEU A 148 -23.13 8.77 2.77
CA LEU A 148 -23.48 9.44 1.52
C LEU A 148 -24.83 8.86 1.03
N GLY A 149 -25.84 9.71 0.90
CA GLY A 149 -27.13 9.30 0.37
C GLY A 149 -27.15 9.37 -1.15
N ASP A 150 -27.84 8.41 -1.78
CA ASP A 150 -27.85 8.28 -3.24
C ASP A 150 -28.50 9.50 -3.95
N ASN A 151 -29.47 10.19 -3.31
CA ASN A 151 -30.18 11.37 -3.89
C ASN A 151 -30.68 12.45 -2.90
N ASN A 152 -30.79 12.17 -1.59
CA ASN A 152 -31.43 13.07 -0.60
C ASN A 152 -30.43 13.85 0.28
N GLY A 153 -29.18 13.97 -0.17
CA GLY A 153 -28.10 14.54 0.63
C GLY A 153 -27.46 13.55 1.59
N MET A 154 -26.54 14.04 2.43
CA MET A 154 -25.81 13.22 3.39
C MET A 154 -26.66 12.93 4.63
N GLN A 155 -26.53 11.72 5.16
CA GLN A 155 -27.30 11.26 6.31
C GLN A 155 -26.39 11.06 7.52
N MET A 156 -26.84 11.55 8.66
CA MET A 156 -26.22 11.34 9.96
C MET A 156 -26.91 10.16 10.65
N ILE A 157 -26.15 9.15 11.05
CA ILE A 157 -26.66 7.95 11.70
C ILE A 157 -26.22 7.98 13.16
N ASP A 158 -27.15 7.98 14.10
CA ASP A 158 -26.87 7.79 15.52
C ASP A 158 -26.21 6.42 15.72
N ALA A 159 -24.98 6.41 16.23
CA ALA A 159 -24.16 5.21 16.29
C ALA A 159 -24.70 4.17 17.30
N ASP A 160 -25.42 4.62 18.33
CA ASP A 160 -25.96 3.75 19.37
C ASP A 160 -27.31 3.15 18.95
N LYS A 161 -28.16 3.96 18.30
CA LYS A 161 -29.51 3.55 17.88
C LYS A 161 -29.54 2.92 16.49
N ASN A 162 -28.49 3.13 15.69
CA ASN A 162 -28.45 2.77 14.28
C ASN A 162 -29.64 3.34 13.48
N LEU A 163 -30.02 4.59 13.80
CA LEU A 163 -31.13 5.32 13.18
C LEU A 163 -30.64 6.64 12.61
N VAL A 164 -31.29 7.12 11.55
CA VAL A 164 -30.97 8.43 10.96
C VAL A 164 -31.42 9.55 11.91
N ASP A 165 -30.49 10.42 12.31
CA ASP A 165 -30.78 11.66 13.00
C ASP A 165 -31.23 12.72 11.98
N GLN A 166 -32.55 12.94 11.90
CA GLN A 166 -33.15 13.88 10.96
C GLN A 166 -32.74 15.34 11.20
N ASN A 167 -32.55 15.74 12.46
CA ASN A 167 -32.20 17.11 12.79
C ASN A 167 -30.75 17.41 12.37
N LEU A 168 -29.83 16.52 12.72
CA LEU A 168 -28.42 16.67 12.37
C LEU A 168 -28.20 16.56 10.85
N SER A 169 -28.91 15.63 10.19
CA SER A 169 -28.89 15.48 8.73
C SER A 169 -29.42 16.73 8.03
N THR A 170 -30.53 17.30 8.50
CA THR A 170 -31.10 18.53 7.93
C THR A 170 -30.15 19.72 8.09
N ASN A 171 -29.50 19.84 9.25
CA ASN A 171 -28.51 20.90 9.50
C ASN A 171 -27.30 20.80 8.55
N LEU A 172 -26.74 19.58 8.40
CA LEU A 172 -25.65 19.31 7.48
C LEU A 172 -26.04 19.69 6.03
N ASN A 173 -27.15 19.15 5.54
CA ASN A 173 -27.60 19.37 4.16
C ASN A 173 -27.95 20.84 3.87
N LYS A 174 -28.52 21.55 4.84
CA LYS A 174 -28.73 23.00 4.72
C LYS A 174 -27.40 23.76 4.60
N THR A 175 -26.40 23.39 5.39
CA THR A 175 -25.07 23.99 5.33
C THR A 175 -24.41 23.75 3.96
N LEU A 176 -24.52 22.54 3.42
CA LEU A 176 -24.04 22.20 2.08
C LEU A 176 -24.72 23.02 1.00
N ALA A 177 -26.05 23.10 1.01
CA ALA A 177 -26.82 23.85 0.03
C ALA A 177 -26.47 25.36 0.06
N LEU A 178 -26.34 25.95 1.25
CA LEU A 178 -25.96 27.36 1.42
C LEU A 178 -24.56 27.66 0.87
N ALA A 179 -23.64 26.70 0.94
CA ALA A 179 -22.29 26.81 0.41
C ALA A 179 -22.20 26.49 -1.11
N GLY A 180 -23.34 26.24 -1.78
CA GLY A 180 -23.39 25.96 -3.21
C GLY A 180 -22.98 24.55 -3.61
N PHE A 181 -22.98 23.60 -2.66
CA PHE A 181 -22.63 22.20 -2.92
C PHE A 181 -23.67 21.54 -3.84
N LYS A 182 -23.21 20.82 -4.87
CA LYS A 182 -24.10 20.09 -5.79
C LYS A 182 -24.24 18.63 -5.36
N PHE A 183 -25.47 18.24 -5.00
CA PHE A 183 -25.79 16.86 -4.67
C PHE A 183 -25.89 15.97 -5.94
N PRO A 184 -25.75 14.64 -5.80
CA PRO A 184 -25.32 13.92 -4.59
C PRO A 184 -23.80 14.09 -4.32
N ALA A 185 -23.40 13.86 -3.07
CA ALA A 185 -21.98 13.78 -2.73
C ALA A 185 -21.38 12.49 -3.31
N LYS A 186 -20.32 12.61 -4.09
CA LYS A 186 -19.67 11.48 -4.77
C LYS A 186 -18.72 10.73 -3.87
N GLN A 187 -17.90 11.47 -3.12
CA GLN A 187 -16.83 10.91 -2.31
C GLN A 187 -16.64 11.74 -1.04
N PHE A 188 -16.16 11.08 0.01
CA PHE A 188 -15.86 11.69 1.30
C PHE A 188 -14.52 11.14 1.79
N PHE A 189 -13.63 12.03 2.16
CA PHE A 189 -12.27 11.71 2.56
C PHE A 189 -11.95 12.33 3.91
N SER A 190 -11.59 11.49 4.87
CA SER A 190 -11.21 11.91 6.22
C SER A 190 -10.10 11.01 6.73
N ASN A 191 -9.38 11.47 7.75
CA ASN A 191 -8.48 10.61 8.51
C ASN A 191 -9.18 10.12 9.79
N PRO A 192 -9.69 8.88 9.85
CA PRO A 192 -10.51 8.43 10.98
C PRO A 192 -9.71 8.09 12.25
N THR A 193 -8.37 8.16 12.22
CA THR A 193 -7.54 7.78 13.37
C THR A 193 -7.63 8.79 14.52
N THR A 194 -7.69 8.29 15.76
CA THR A 194 -7.61 9.12 16.98
C THR A 194 -6.18 9.41 17.42
N LEU A 195 -5.18 8.87 16.73
CA LEU A 195 -3.76 9.00 17.07
C LEU A 195 -3.09 10.27 16.54
N LYS A 196 -3.83 11.08 15.77
CA LYS A 196 -3.37 12.36 15.22
C LYS A 196 -3.47 13.48 16.27
N ALA A 197 -2.72 14.57 16.05
CA ALA A 197 -2.65 15.68 17.00
C ALA A 197 -3.96 16.48 17.09
N PHE A 198 -4.67 16.64 15.98
CA PHE A 198 -5.94 17.35 15.88
C PHE A 198 -6.77 16.82 14.71
N ASP A 199 -8.07 17.16 14.70
CA ASP A 199 -8.98 16.85 13.59
C ASP A 199 -9.10 18.07 12.68
N GLU A 200 -8.81 17.90 11.38
CA GLU A 200 -9.09 18.94 10.38
C GLU A 200 -10.44 18.75 9.70
N GLY A 201 -11.19 17.69 10.03
CA GLY A 201 -12.43 17.35 9.36
C GLY A 201 -12.19 16.54 8.08
N ALA A 202 -12.98 16.83 7.05
CA ALA A 202 -13.07 15.99 5.87
C ALA A 202 -13.14 16.80 4.57
N PHE A 203 -12.70 16.20 3.47
CA PHE A 203 -12.94 16.71 2.13
C PHE A 203 -14.07 15.93 1.48
N VAL A 204 -15.06 16.65 0.95
CA VAL A 204 -16.22 16.08 0.27
C VAL A 204 -16.22 16.55 -1.17
N VAL A 205 -16.47 15.61 -2.08
CA VAL A 205 -16.56 15.86 -3.52
C VAL A 205 -18.02 15.89 -3.93
N ASP A 206 -18.43 16.98 -4.57
CA ASP A 206 -19.79 17.17 -5.05
C ASP A 206 -20.03 16.48 -6.40
N SER A 207 -21.27 16.49 -6.91
CA SER A 207 -21.60 15.85 -8.18
C SER A 207 -20.91 16.50 -9.39
N GLY A 208 -20.53 17.77 -9.28
CA GLY A 208 -19.77 18.51 -10.27
C GLY A 208 -18.24 18.29 -10.23
N GLY A 209 -17.73 17.51 -9.27
CA GLY A 209 -16.30 17.30 -9.07
C GLY A 209 -15.61 18.41 -8.25
N GLY A 210 -16.38 19.33 -7.68
CA GLY A 210 -15.88 20.36 -6.77
C GLY A 210 -15.49 19.77 -5.43
N ILE A 211 -14.32 20.15 -4.93
CA ILE A 211 -13.80 19.73 -3.63
C ILE A 211 -14.18 20.77 -2.58
N PHE A 212 -14.79 20.32 -1.49
CA PHE A 212 -15.18 21.16 -0.36
C PHE A 212 -14.57 20.64 0.94
N HIS A 213 -14.19 21.55 1.82
CA HIS A 213 -13.67 21.22 3.15
C HIS A 213 -14.81 21.32 4.17
N LEU A 214 -15.22 20.18 4.71
CA LEU A 214 -16.28 20.04 5.70
C LEU A 214 -15.68 19.85 7.09
N LYS A 215 -16.12 20.68 8.03
CA LYS A 215 -15.75 20.61 9.45
C LYS A 215 -16.97 20.56 10.33
N PHE A 216 -16.80 20.00 11.52
CA PHE A 216 -17.80 19.99 12.57
C PHE A 216 -17.15 20.29 13.92
N ASP A 217 -17.61 21.34 14.60
CA ASP A 217 -17.06 21.79 15.89
C ASP A 217 -17.76 21.17 17.10
N GLY A 218 -18.68 20.22 16.88
CA GLY A 218 -19.55 19.65 17.90
C GLY A 218 -20.95 20.27 17.96
N ARG A 219 -21.18 21.39 17.28
CA ARG A 219 -22.48 22.08 17.23
C ARG A 219 -22.89 22.44 15.80
N ASN A 220 -21.98 23.00 15.03
CA ASN A 220 -22.24 23.53 13.70
C ASN A 220 -21.34 22.88 12.66
N PHE A 221 -21.92 22.63 11.49
CA PHE A 221 -21.14 22.29 10.30
C PHE A 221 -20.63 23.56 9.65
N THR A 222 -19.39 23.51 9.16
CA THR A 222 -18.83 24.53 8.29
C THR A 222 -18.38 23.87 7.01
N LEU A 223 -18.85 24.38 5.86
CA LEU A 223 -18.39 23.93 4.56
C LEU A 223 -17.69 25.08 3.83
N LYS A 224 -16.44 24.85 3.42
CA LYS A 224 -15.68 25.81 2.63
C LYS A 224 -15.44 25.25 1.23
N ASN A 225 -15.85 25.99 0.20
CA ASN A 225 -15.48 25.69 -1.17
C ASN A 225 -13.98 25.96 -1.33
N THR A 226 -13.23 24.94 -1.79
CA THR A 226 -11.78 25.08 -1.99
C THR A 226 -11.46 25.85 -3.28
N GLY A 227 -12.41 25.97 -4.21
CA GLY A 227 -12.18 26.47 -5.56
C GLY A 227 -11.48 25.44 -6.47
N ILE A 228 -11.19 24.24 -5.96
CA ILE A 228 -10.54 23.16 -6.70
C ILE A 228 -11.62 22.22 -7.20
N ALA A 229 -11.61 21.94 -8.50
CA ALA A 229 -12.45 20.91 -9.12
C ALA A 229 -11.58 19.94 -9.89
N LYS A 230 -11.77 18.64 -9.68
CA LYS A 230 -11.03 17.57 -10.33
C LYS A 230 -11.98 16.45 -10.74
N ASN A 231 -11.75 15.89 -11.91
CA ASN A 231 -12.45 14.70 -12.36
C ASN A 231 -11.72 13.45 -11.87
N ASP A 232 -12.46 12.37 -11.66
CA ASP A 232 -11.93 11.04 -11.36
C ASP A 232 -10.95 11.03 -10.18
N ILE A 233 -11.31 11.68 -9.07
CA ILE A 233 -10.50 11.68 -7.86
C ILE A 233 -10.39 10.24 -7.35
N ILE A 234 -9.17 9.73 -7.28
CA ILE A 234 -8.87 8.40 -6.74
C ILE A 234 -8.87 8.49 -5.22
N ASN A 235 -8.18 9.49 -4.66
CA ASN A 235 -8.05 9.64 -3.22
C ASN A 235 -7.74 11.07 -2.80
N ILE A 236 -8.13 11.43 -1.57
CA ILE A 236 -7.67 12.63 -0.88
C ILE A 236 -7.16 12.22 0.50
N ILE A 237 -5.87 12.40 0.75
CA ILE A 237 -5.24 12.07 2.03
C ILE A 237 -5.16 13.33 2.88
N VAL A 238 -5.99 13.40 3.92
CA VAL A 238 -5.97 14.50 4.90
C VAL A 238 -4.68 14.44 5.72
N SER A 239 -4.01 15.58 5.88
CA SER A 239 -2.78 15.73 6.64
C SER A 239 -2.97 16.69 7.82
N GLU A 240 -2.96 16.14 9.03
CA GLU A 240 -3.11 16.89 10.28
C GLU A 240 -1.77 17.03 10.97
N HIS A 241 -0.86 17.74 10.31
CA HIS A 241 0.48 18.03 10.81
C HIS A 241 0.55 19.46 11.38
N ASP A 242 1.27 19.63 12.49
CA ASP A 242 1.42 20.93 13.19
C ASP A 242 2.02 22.04 12.32
N ARG A 243 2.69 21.68 11.23
CA ARG A 243 3.26 22.62 10.24
C ARG A 243 2.19 23.42 9.51
N ARG A 244 0.96 22.87 9.39
CA ARG A 244 -0.19 23.53 8.75
C ARG A 244 0.16 24.16 7.39
N GLU A 245 0.97 23.48 6.59
CA GLU A 245 1.37 23.96 5.27
C GLU A 245 0.32 23.58 4.20
N PHE A 246 -0.24 22.38 4.31
CA PHE A 246 -1.30 21.87 3.44
C PHE A 246 -2.29 21.04 4.24
N TYR A 247 -3.55 21.03 3.80
CA TYR A 247 -4.61 20.24 4.39
C TYR A 247 -4.63 18.80 3.89
N ALA A 248 -4.33 18.58 2.60
CA ALA A 248 -4.46 17.25 2.01
C ALA A 248 -3.60 17.06 0.75
N LEU A 249 -3.34 15.80 0.40
CA LEU A 249 -2.82 15.35 -0.88
C LEU A 249 -3.99 14.84 -1.75
N VAL A 250 -4.14 15.36 -2.96
CA VAL A 250 -5.16 14.96 -3.95
C VAL A 250 -4.51 14.11 -5.02
N ILE A 251 -5.15 12.98 -5.33
CA ILE A 251 -4.67 12.00 -6.29
C ILE A 251 -5.76 11.75 -7.33
N THR A 252 -5.40 11.91 -8.59
CA THR A 252 -6.21 11.51 -9.75
C THR A 252 -5.35 10.57 -10.62
N PRO A 253 -5.89 9.98 -11.70
CA PRO A 253 -5.10 9.14 -12.60
C PRO A 253 -3.89 9.87 -13.20
N ASN A 254 -4.02 11.18 -13.46
CA ASN A 254 -3.05 11.94 -14.24
C ASN A 254 -2.42 13.12 -13.47
N GLU A 255 -2.88 13.41 -12.26
CA GLU A 255 -2.42 14.56 -11.49
C GLU A 255 -2.23 14.19 -10.02
N LEU A 256 -1.22 14.82 -9.43
CA LEU A 256 -0.87 14.72 -8.03
C LEU A 256 -0.65 16.14 -7.51
N GLY A 257 -1.24 16.49 -6.37
CA GLY A 257 -1.03 17.82 -5.81
C GLY A 257 -1.53 17.95 -4.38
N LEU A 258 -1.22 19.08 -3.75
CA LEU A 258 -1.64 19.40 -2.39
C LEU A 258 -2.74 20.46 -2.40
N ILE A 259 -3.60 20.43 -1.40
CA ILE A 259 -4.46 21.55 -1.04
C ILE A 259 -3.73 22.34 0.04
N GLY A 260 -3.17 23.49 -0.29
CA GLY A 260 -2.51 24.39 0.65
C GLY A 260 -3.44 24.83 1.78
N TYR A 261 -2.89 25.30 2.89
CA TYR A 261 -3.70 25.83 4.00
C TYR A 261 -4.48 27.10 3.63
N ASP A 262 -4.08 27.77 2.53
CA ASP A 262 -4.79 28.86 1.89
C ASP A 262 -5.82 28.40 0.83
N TYR A 263 -6.06 27.09 0.73
CA TYR A 263 -6.94 26.42 -0.25
C TYR A 263 -6.47 26.46 -1.70
N LYS A 264 -5.24 26.91 -1.98
CA LYS A 264 -4.69 26.83 -3.33
C LYS A 264 -4.23 25.42 -3.65
N TYR A 265 -4.42 25.03 -4.90
CA TYR A 265 -3.87 23.78 -5.42
C TYR A 265 -2.39 23.96 -5.71
N ILE A 266 -1.56 23.10 -5.14
CA ILE A 266 -0.10 23.07 -5.34
C ILE A 266 0.22 21.80 -6.14
N PRO A 267 0.53 21.90 -7.44
CA PRO A 267 0.86 20.73 -8.25
C PRO A 267 2.17 20.10 -7.75
N LEU A 268 2.23 18.77 -7.75
CA LEU A 268 3.43 18.01 -7.45
C LEU A 268 3.91 17.25 -8.70
N PRO A 269 5.23 17.01 -8.85
CA PRO A 269 5.74 16.11 -9.87
C PRO A 269 5.09 14.73 -9.72
N ASN A 270 4.63 14.15 -10.83
CA ASN A 270 3.94 12.85 -10.87
C ASN A 270 4.63 11.86 -11.83
N ASP A 271 5.78 12.21 -12.39
CA ASP A 271 6.51 11.36 -13.33
C ASP A 271 6.94 10.04 -12.68
N GLY A 272 6.40 8.94 -13.20
CA GLY A 272 6.63 7.59 -12.68
C GLY A 272 5.76 7.22 -11.47
N TYR A 273 4.75 8.01 -11.12
CA TYR A 273 3.73 7.64 -10.15
C TYR A 273 2.56 6.90 -10.81
N ASP A 274 2.29 5.69 -10.33
CA ASP A 274 1.06 4.95 -10.62
C ASP A 274 0.27 4.78 -9.31
N PRO A 275 -0.95 5.37 -9.19
CA PRO A 275 -1.76 5.26 -7.99
C PRO A 275 -2.09 3.82 -7.54
N THR A 276 -2.05 2.85 -8.46
CA THR A 276 -2.44 1.46 -8.21
C THR A 276 -1.27 0.56 -7.82
N SER A 277 -0.03 0.95 -8.13
CA SER A 277 1.14 0.09 -7.94
C SER A 277 2.32 0.76 -7.21
N SER A 278 2.36 2.09 -7.17
CA SER A 278 3.49 2.85 -6.64
C SER A 278 3.27 3.30 -5.20
N ASN A 279 4.25 3.05 -4.34
CA ASN A 279 4.33 3.73 -3.05
C ASN A 279 4.74 5.18 -3.28
N LEU A 280 4.16 6.10 -2.53
CA LEU A 280 4.51 7.51 -2.53
C LEU A 280 5.07 7.88 -1.16
N ASN A 281 6.23 8.54 -1.14
CA ASN A 281 6.80 9.16 0.05
C ASN A 281 7.05 10.64 -0.27
N LEU A 282 6.37 11.53 0.44
CA LEU A 282 6.67 12.95 0.45
C LEU A 282 7.39 13.26 1.77
N LYS A 283 8.63 13.69 1.67
CA LYS A 283 9.49 14.06 2.78
C LYS A 283 9.85 15.54 2.68
N ILE A 284 9.42 16.30 3.67
CA ILE A 284 9.74 17.72 3.83
C ILE A 284 10.82 17.81 4.90
N THR A 285 11.88 18.54 4.58
CA THR A 285 12.95 18.91 5.50
C THR A 285 13.01 20.44 5.60
N PRO A 286 13.81 21.01 6.53
CA PRO A 286 13.92 22.46 6.66
C PRO A 286 14.41 23.19 5.40
N ILE A 287 15.06 22.48 4.46
CA ILE A 287 15.73 23.09 3.30
C ILE A 287 15.23 22.60 1.94
N ASN A 288 14.56 21.44 1.90
CA ASN A 288 14.09 20.85 0.64
C ASN A 288 12.85 19.98 0.86
N LYS A 289 12.14 19.73 -0.23
CA LYS A 289 10.99 18.83 -0.28
C LYS A 289 11.29 17.74 -1.29
N ILE A 290 11.12 16.49 -0.90
CA ILE A 290 11.48 15.33 -1.73
C ILE A 290 10.24 14.49 -1.88
N ILE A 291 9.85 14.19 -3.10
CA ILE A 291 8.81 13.22 -3.39
C ILE A 291 9.40 12.05 -4.15
N SER A 292 9.19 10.83 -3.64
CA SER A 292 9.66 9.61 -4.26
C SER A 292 8.54 8.63 -4.51
N PHE A 293 8.55 8.02 -5.68
CA PHE A 293 7.68 6.94 -6.09
C PHE A 293 8.48 5.65 -6.17
N SER A 294 7.95 4.56 -5.62
CA SER A 294 8.61 3.25 -5.65
C SER A 294 7.62 2.17 -6.03
N SER A 295 7.83 1.61 -7.22
CA SER A 295 7.11 0.45 -7.76
C SER A 295 8.10 -0.70 -8.00
N PRO A 296 7.62 -1.91 -8.33
CA PRO A 296 8.50 -3.00 -8.76
C PRO A 296 9.29 -2.71 -10.05
N GLN A 297 8.87 -1.73 -10.86
CA GLN A 297 9.48 -1.43 -12.16
C GLN A 297 10.39 -0.20 -12.11
N ASN A 298 10.04 0.80 -11.31
CA ASN A 298 10.74 2.08 -11.25
C ASN A 298 10.83 2.64 -9.82
N ILE A 299 11.91 3.39 -9.59
CA ILE A 299 12.07 4.30 -8.46
C ILE A 299 12.29 5.67 -9.07
N SER A 300 11.37 6.59 -8.81
CA SER A 300 11.44 7.98 -9.27
C SER A 300 11.56 8.87 -8.04
N THR A 301 12.51 9.80 -8.01
CA THR A 301 12.72 10.73 -6.89
C THR A 301 12.89 12.13 -7.42
N HIS A 302 12.05 13.04 -6.97
CA HIS A 302 12.03 14.44 -7.33
C HIS A 302 12.37 15.29 -6.11
N VAL A 303 13.25 16.25 -6.30
CA VAL A 303 13.68 17.20 -5.29
C VAL A 303 13.14 18.56 -5.68
N MET A 304 12.48 19.21 -4.75
CA MET A 304 11.86 20.50 -4.89
C MET A 304 12.42 21.48 -3.86
N ASP A 305 12.32 22.76 -4.18
CA ASP A 305 12.56 23.84 -3.22
C ASP A 305 11.44 23.94 -2.17
N LEU A 306 11.52 24.95 -1.31
CA LEU A 306 10.49 25.23 -0.30
C LEU A 306 9.18 25.78 -0.88
N ASN A 307 9.12 26.12 -2.16
CA ASN A 307 7.91 26.56 -2.87
C ASN A 307 7.30 25.46 -3.77
N TYR A 308 7.78 24.21 -3.66
CA TYR A 308 7.37 23.08 -4.49
C TYR A 308 7.79 23.19 -5.97
N THR A 309 8.78 24.02 -6.30
CA THR A 309 9.39 24.08 -7.63
C THR A 309 10.38 22.94 -7.80
N LEU A 310 10.30 22.18 -8.89
CA LEU A 310 11.22 21.09 -9.19
C LEU A 310 12.66 21.60 -9.41
N LEU A 311 13.62 21.02 -8.71
CA LEU A 311 15.05 21.31 -8.81
C LEU A 311 15.81 20.20 -9.53
N LYS A 312 15.61 18.95 -9.09
CA LYS A 312 16.32 17.75 -9.60
C LYS A 312 15.41 16.54 -9.62
N GLN A 313 15.71 15.60 -10.51
CA GLN A 313 15.01 14.33 -10.58
C GLN A 313 15.97 13.17 -10.87
N ASN A 314 15.62 11.99 -10.36
CA ASN A 314 16.31 10.75 -10.65
C ASN A 314 15.27 9.64 -10.89
N VAL A 315 15.45 8.90 -11.98
CA VAL A 315 14.63 7.73 -12.30
C VAL A 315 15.56 6.55 -12.51
N ARG A 316 15.27 5.44 -11.84
CA ARG A 316 16.02 4.19 -11.98
C ARG A 316 15.12 2.97 -11.87
N LYS A 317 15.63 1.83 -12.32
CA LYS A 317 15.00 0.54 -12.03
C LYS A 317 15.45 0.06 -10.64
N PRO A 318 14.55 -0.50 -9.82
CA PRO A 318 14.96 -1.24 -8.64
C PRO A 318 15.85 -2.42 -9.03
N GLY A 319 16.78 -2.80 -8.15
CA GLY A 319 17.50 -4.06 -8.28
C GLY A 319 16.55 -5.24 -8.40
N GLU A 320 16.85 -6.17 -9.31
CA GLU A 320 15.99 -7.33 -9.54
C GLU A 320 15.96 -8.24 -8.31
N PRO A 321 14.76 -8.61 -7.81
CA PRO A 321 14.67 -9.55 -6.71
C PRO A 321 15.20 -10.91 -7.19
N THR A 322 16.24 -11.41 -6.55
CA THR A 322 16.77 -12.73 -6.88
C THR A 322 15.93 -13.78 -6.15
N SER A 323 15.25 -14.66 -6.86
CA SER A 323 14.52 -15.74 -6.22
C SER A 323 14.74 -17.05 -6.95
N LYS A 324 14.95 -18.13 -6.19
CA LYS A 324 14.92 -19.50 -6.70
C LYS A 324 13.50 -20.05 -6.79
N ARG A 325 12.45 -19.27 -6.48
CA ARG A 325 11.05 -19.71 -6.56
C ARG A 325 10.61 -20.14 -7.96
N TYR A 326 11.30 -19.71 -9.02
CA TYR A 326 11.06 -20.22 -10.38
C TYR A 326 11.24 -21.75 -10.49
N LEU A 327 12.04 -22.35 -9.60
CA LEU A 327 12.26 -23.80 -9.57
C LEU A 327 10.97 -24.58 -9.27
N LYS A 328 10.00 -23.96 -8.59
CA LYS A 328 8.68 -24.57 -8.35
C LYS A 328 7.98 -24.99 -9.64
N GLY A 329 8.15 -24.21 -10.72
CA GLY A 329 7.54 -24.49 -12.01
C GLY A 329 8.03 -25.80 -12.64
N TYR A 330 9.14 -26.38 -12.18
CA TYR A 330 9.58 -27.70 -12.64
C TYR A 330 8.86 -28.86 -11.96
N VAL A 331 8.20 -28.64 -10.81
CA VAL A 331 7.59 -29.70 -9.99
C VAL A 331 6.08 -29.52 -9.86
N LEU A 332 5.62 -28.28 -9.74
CA LEU A 332 4.22 -27.93 -9.54
C LEU A 332 3.53 -27.68 -10.88
N PRO A 333 2.46 -28.42 -11.23
CA PRO A 333 1.73 -28.21 -12.48
C PRO A 333 0.90 -26.94 -12.53
N PHE A 334 0.33 -26.55 -11.39
CA PHE A 334 -0.44 -25.32 -11.21
C PHE A 334 -0.46 -24.96 -9.72
N GLU A 335 -0.77 -23.72 -9.39
CA GLU A 335 -0.95 -23.28 -8.00
C GLU A 335 -2.40 -22.82 -7.82
N THR A 336 -3.03 -23.13 -6.69
CA THR A 336 -4.30 -22.49 -6.32
C THR A 336 -4.05 -21.37 -5.33
N GLN A 337 -4.77 -20.27 -5.50
CA GLN A 337 -4.70 -19.11 -4.62
C GLN A 337 -6.10 -18.65 -4.23
N LEU A 338 -6.22 -18.20 -2.98
CA LEU A 338 -7.38 -17.47 -2.50
C LEU A 338 -7.13 -16.00 -2.79
N VAL A 339 -7.77 -15.49 -3.84
CA VAL A 339 -7.70 -14.09 -4.22
C VAL A 339 -8.93 -13.39 -3.65
N GLN A 340 -8.71 -12.36 -2.86
CA GLN A 340 -9.80 -11.49 -2.44
C GLN A 340 -10.18 -10.59 -3.61
N GLU A 341 -11.40 -10.73 -4.12
CA GLU A 341 -12.01 -9.78 -5.05
C GLU A 341 -13.20 -9.14 -4.35
N ASP A 342 -13.13 -7.82 -4.17
CA ASP A 342 -14.09 -7.04 -3.39
C ASP A 342 -14.22 -7.56 -1.94
N TYR A 343 -15.40 -8.08 -1.58
CA TYR A 343 -15.72 -8.60 -0.24
C TYR A 343 -15.68 -10.14 -0.18
N PHE A 344 -15.35 -10.83 -1.27
CA PHE A 344 -15.39 -12.30 -1.34
C PHE A 344 -14.02 -12.87 -1.70
N TYR A 345 -13.72 -14.03 -1.12
CA TYR A 345 -12.58 -14.84 -1.53
C TYR A 345 -12.96 -15.73 -2.70
N LYS A 346 -12.22 -15.64 -3.80
CA LYS A 346 -12.34 -16.55 -4.93
C LYS A 346 -11.13 -17.48 -4.98
N PHE A 347 -11.40 -18.76 -5.22
CA PHE A 347 -10.36 -19.71 -5.57
C PHE A 347 -9.99 -19.53 -7.04
N LYS A 348 -8.75 -19.14 -7.32
CA LYS A 348 -8.19 -19.09 -8.67
C LYS A 348 -7.12 -20.15 -8.83
N VAL A 349 -7.07 -20.75 -10.02
CA VAL A 349 -5.98 -21.62 -10.46
C VAL A 349 -5.08 -20.78 -11.34
N GLU A 350 -3.84 -20.59 -10.92
CA GLU A 350 -2.85 -19.75 -11.61
C GLU A 350 -1.51 -20.50 -11.75
N ASN A 351 -0.53 -19.86 -12.39
CA ASN A 351 0.84 -20.38 -12.52
C ASN A 351 0.93 -21.78 -13.15
N PHE A 352 0.17 -22.03 -14.22
CA PHE A 352 0.31 -23.25 -15.01
C PHE A 352 1.72 -23.35 -15.60
N SER A 353 2.40 -24.45 -15.31
CA SER A 353 3.78 -24.65 -15.77
C SER A 353 3.93 -25.88 -16.65
N ALA A 354 4.14 -25.66 -17.95
CA ALA A 354 4.45 -26.72 -18.90
C ALA A 354 5.75 -27.49 -18.53
N LYS A 355 6.68 -26.85 -17.82
CA LYS A 355 7.96 -27.47 -17.40
C LYS A 355 7.76 -28.63 -16.42
N SER A 356 6.68 -28.61 -15.65
CA SER A 356 6.34 -29.67 -14.69
C SER A 356 5.82 -30.95 -15.35
N LEU A 357 5.43 -30.90 -16.63
CA LEU A 357 4.89 -32.06 -17.35
C LEU A 357 5.90 -33.19 -17.40
N PHE A 358 7.19 -32.89 -17.58
CA PHE A 358 8.25 -33.90 -17.58
C PHE A 358 8.28 -34.67 -16.25
N VAL A 359 8.30 -33.95 -15.12
CA VAL A 359 8.28 -34.57 -13.78
C VAL A 359 6.97 -35.33 -13.55
N SER A 360 5.84 -34.78 -14.01
CA SER A 360 4.52 -35.41 -13.89
C SER A 360 4.44 -36.74 -14.64
N ILE A 361 5.01 -36.80 -15.85
CA ILE A 361 5.09 -38.03 -16.66
C ILE A 361 6.01 -39.06 -16.00
N VAL A 362 7.18 -38.63 -15.52
CA VAL A 362 8.12 -39.54 -14.81
C VAL A 362 7.46 -40.12 -13.55
N LEU A 363 6.76 -39.30 -12.75
CA LEU A 363 6.02 -39.76 -11.58
C LEU A 363 4.87 -40.70 -11.95
N ALA A 364 4.14 -40.42 -13.03
CA ALA A 364 3.06 -41.27 -13.51
C ALA A 364 3.58 -42.64 -13.98
N LEU A 365 4.71 -42.67 -14.71
CA LEU A 365 5.37 -43.92 -15.13
C LEU A 365 5.89 -44.72 -13.94
N ALA A 366 6.56 -44.06 -12.99
CA ALA A 366 7.03 -44.71 -11.77
C ALA A 366 5.86 -45.31 -10.97
N PHE A 367 4.76 -44.56 -10.81
CA PHE A 367 3.56 -45.04 -10.14
C PHE A 367 2.90 -46.20 -10.90
N PHE A 368 2.87 -46.15 -12.23
CA PHE A 368 2.33 -47.21 -13.07
C PHE A 368 3.13 -48.51 -12.89
N VAL A 369 4.47 -48.45 -12.99
CA VAL A 369 5.38 -49.59 -12.80
C VAL A 369 5.25 -50.17 -11.40
N TYR A 370 5.22 -49.32 -10.36
CA TYR A 370 5.02 -49.76 -8.98
C TYR A 370 3.71 -50.54 -8.80
N ASN A 371 2.60 -50.03 -9.34
CA ASN A 371 1.31 -50.71 -9.26
C ASN A 371 1.24 -52.02 -10.07
N LEU A 372 1.96 -52.11 -11.20
CA LEU A 372 2.07 -53.35 -11.98
C LEU A 372 2.79 -54.45 -11.20
N ILE A 373 3.85 -54.09 -10.47
CA ILE A 373 4.67 -55.05 -9.72
C ILE A 373 3.95 -55.51 -8.43
N PHE A 374 3.37 -54.58 -7.67
CA PHE A 374 2.92 -54.87 -6.30
C PHE A 374 1.41 -54.97 -6.11
N LEU A 375 0.60 -54.13 -6.77
CA LEU A 375 -0.81 -53.91 -6.40
C LEU A 375 -1.83 -54.50 -7.38
N LYS A 376 -1.38 -54.96 -8.57
CA LYS A 376 -2.09 -55.77 -9.59
C LYS A 376 -3.53 -55.40 -9.98
N LYS A 377 -4.08 -54.23 -9.61
CA LYS A 377 -5.34 -53.67 -10.19
C LYS A 377 -5.35 -52.14 -10.16
N LYS A 378 -5.92 -51.54 -11.22
CA LYS A 378 -6.26 -50.09 -11.37
C LYS A 378 -5.09 -49.12 -11.62
N ALA A 379 -3.96 -49.61 -12.15
CA ALA A 379 -2.78 -48.80 -12.46
C ALA A 379 -3.04 -47.68 -13.50
N LEU A 380 -3.79 -47.96 -14.58
CA LEU A 380 -3.95 -47.00 -15.68
C LEU A 380 -4.70 -45.72 -15.27
N LEU A 381 -5.84 -45.86 -14.60
CA LEU A 381 -6.71 -44.73 -14.23
C LEU A 381 -6.01 -43.77 -13.24
N TYR A 382 -5.34 -44.33 -12.22
CA TYR A 382 -4.64 -43.51 -11.25
C TYR A 382 -3.33 -42.93 -11.81
N SER A 383 -2.64 -43.64 -12.69
CA SER A 383 -1.44 -43.09 -13.36
C SER A 383 -1.82 -41.94 -14.32
N ALA A 384 -2.96 -42.04 -15.01
CA ALA A 384 -3.50 -40.92 -15.79
C ALA A 384 -3.85 -39.72 -14.89
N PHE A 385 -4.40 -39.97 -13.70
CA PHE A 385 -4.64 -38.91 -12.71
C PHE A 385 -3.33 -38.24 -12.23
N VAL A 386 -2.27 -39.02 -11.98
CA VAL A 386 -0.93 -38.50 -11.66
C VAL A 386 -0.35 -37.68 -12.81
N ALA A 387 -0.56 -38.08 -14.07
CA ALA A 387 -0.08 -37.31 -15.22
C ALA A 387 -0.74 -35.92 -15.32
N VAL A 388 -2.02 -35.80 -14.94
CA VAL A 388 -2.77 -34.53 -14.98
C VAL A 388 -2.47 -33.64 -13.78
N PHE A 389 -2.48 -34.21 -12.56
CA PHE A 389 -2.28 -33.45 -11.31
C PHE A 389 -0.82 -33.41 -10.83
N GLY A 390 0.10 -34.01 -11.59
CA GLY A 390 1.53 -34.06 -11.29
C GLY A 390 1.84 -34.60 -9.89
N ILE A 391 2.72 -33.89 -9.17
CA ILE A 391 3.11 -34.25 -7.81
C ILE A 391 1.92 -34.31 -6.84
N TYR A 392 0.89 -33.47 -7.03
CA TYR A 392 -0.31 -33.49 -6.20
C TYR A 392 -1.06 -34.81 -6.38
N GLY A 393 -1.21 -35.22 -7.64
CA GLY A 393 -1.84 -36.48 -8.00
C GLY A 393 -1.06 -37.68 -7.47
N PHE A 394 0.28 -37.64 -7.55
CA PHE A 394 1.14 -38.70 -7.04
C PHE A 394 0.98 -38.91 -5.53
N ILE A 395 1.05 -37.83 -4.73
CA ILE A 395 0.89 -37.90 -3.28
C ILE A 395 -0.53 -38.39 -2.92
N ALA A 396 -1.56 -37.85 -3.58
CA ALA A 396 -2.94 -38.26 -3.36
C ALA A 396 -3.17 -39.74 -3.68
N ALA A 397 -2.59 -40.24 -4.78
CA ALA A 397 -2.70 -41.62 -5.20
C ALA A 397 -2.00 -42.57 -4.22
N MET A 398 -0.77 -42.23 -3.80
CA MET A 398 0.01 -43.01 -2.82
C MET A 398 -0.71 -43.15 -1.48
N MET A 399 -1.23 -42.04 -0.93
CA MET A 399 -1.96 -42.07 0.36
C MET A 399 -3.23 -42.93 0.28
N TYR A 400 -3.90 -42.93 -0.87
CA TYR A 400 -5.13 -43.69 -1.05
C TYR A 400 -4.87 -45.18 -1.29
N THR A 401 -3.78 -45.55 -1.98
CA THR A 401 -3.38 -46.95 -2.18
C THR A 401 -2.84 -47.61 -0.92
N ALA A 402 -2.11 -46.86 -0.08
CA ALA A 402 -1.52 -47.37 1.17
C ALA A 402 -2.55 -47.72 2.26
N ARG A 403 -3.79 -47.21 2.18
CA ARG A 403 -4.87 -47.49 3.15
C ARG A 403 -5.69 -48.76 2.85
N LYS A 404 -5.38 -49.48 1.77
CA LYS A 404 -6.11 -50.68 1.34
C LYS A 404 -5.34 -51.98 1.50
N GLU A 405 -4.12 -51.89 1.98
CA GLU A 405 -3.40 -52.97 2.68
C GLU A 405 -3.74 -52.87 4.17
#